data_AF-A0A971I6Z2-F1
#
_entry.id   AF-A0A971I6Z2-F1
#
_cell.length_a   1.000
_cell.length_b   1.000
_cell.length_c   1.000
_cell.angle_alpha   90.00
_cell.angle_beta   90.00
_cell.angle_gamma   90.00
#
_symmetry.space_group_name_H-M   'P 1'
#
loop_
_entity.id
_entity.type
_entity.pdbx_description
1 polymer ?
#
loop_
_entity_poly.entity_id
_entity_poly.type
_entity_poly.pdbx_seq_one_letter_code
_entity_poly.pdbx_strand_id
1 'polypeptide(L)'
;MNLDQMRLDSAAKQKKGLHFIIASILIWMAISVVNLTSVPVLTKNLLTFCSTALLMPLSYFISRIIKAEFTNKGNPLTRLGILMSLNQLIYLPIVMWAYFAAPDKMVMLLAIVFGAHLLPFSWLYQSRSYMILSVIIPVAALIIGIYYSAAIVASVMVLFEIIFSFLLNAEVQKLSEKPAE
;
A
#
# COMPACT_ATOMS: atom_id res chain seq x y z
N MET A 1 -28.07 5.61 5.27
CA MET A 1 -27.26 4.41 4.94
C MET A 1 -26.90 3.70 6.22
N ASN A 2 -27.04 2.37 6.28
CA ASN A 2 -26.44 1.58 7.35
C ASN A 2 -24.92 1.42 7.11
N LEU A 3 -24.20 0.82 8.07
CA LEU A 3 -22.74 0.69 8.01
C LEU A 3 -22.26 -0.09 6.77
N ASP A 4 -22.91 -1.20 6.42
CA ASP A 4 -22.48 -2.02 5.28
C ASP A 4 -22.74 -1.31 3.95
N GLN A 5 -23.85 -0.58 3.81
CA GLN A 5 -24.09 0.31 2.68
C GLN A 5 -23.00 1.38 2.56
N MET A 6 -22.54 1.97 3.68
CA MET A 6 -21.43 2.92 3.66
C MET A 6 -20.11 2.30 3.24
N ARG A 7 -19.83 1.05 3.63
CA ARG A 7 -18.62 0.33 3.21
C ARG A 7 -18.67 -0.03 1.74
N LEU A 8 -19.81 -0.53 1.25
CA LEU A 8 -20.01 -0.85 -0.17
C LEU A 8 -19.91 0.39 -1.06
N ASP A 9 -20.53 1.50 -0.65
CA ASP A 9 -20.44 2.79 -1.35
C ASP A 9 -18.99 3.29 -1.44
N SER A 10 -18.23 3.20 -0.34
CA SER A 10 -16.78 3.50 -0.34
C SER A 10 -15.99 2.58 -1.27
N ALA A 11 -16.24 1.27 -1.20
CA ALA A 11 -15.58 0.27 -2.02
C ALA A 11 -15.85 0.48 -3.52
N ALA A 12 -17.08 0.80 -3.91
CA ALA A 12 -17.46 1.03 -5.29
C ALA A 12 -16.85 2.33 -5.85
N LYS A 13 -17.10 3.46 -5.20
CA LYS A 13 -16.67 4.79 -5.69
C LYS A 13 -15.15 4.95 -5.73
N GLN A 14 -14.46 4.43 -4.71
CA GLN A 14 -13.00 4.50 -4.65
C GLN A 14 -12.31 3.33 -5.37
N LYS A 15 -13.08 2.42 -5.98
CA LYS A 15 -12.56 1.17 -6.57
C LYS A 15 -11.67 0.40 -5.59
N LYS A 16 -12.12 0.30 -4.34
CA LYS A 16 -11.41 -0.31 -3.20
C LYS A 16 -9.99 0.23 -3.01
N GLY A 17 -9.70 1.47 -3.39
CA GLY A 17 -8.37 2.06 -3.26
C GLY A 17 -7.35 1.56 -4.30
N LEU A 18 -7.79 0.94 -5.40
CA LEU A 18 -6.91 0.39 -6.43
C LEU A 18 -5.88 1.40 -6.97
N HIS A 19 -6.24 2.68 -7.05
CA HIS A 19 -5.32 3.73 -7.46
C HIS A 19 -4.08 3.88 -6.54
N PHE A 20 -4.21 3.60 -5.23
CA PHE A 20 -3.07 3.57 -4.31
C PHE A 20 -2.16 2.36 -4.56
N ILE A 21 -2.74 1.19 -4.85
CA ILE A 21 -1.97 -0.05 -5.09
C ILE A 21 -1.26 0.00 -6.47
N ILE A 22 -1.86 0.65 -7.47
CA ILE A 22 -1.15 0.88 -8.73
C ILE A 22 -0.04 1.92 -8.54
N ALA A 23 -0.27 2.96 -7.73
CA ALA A 23 0.76 3.95 -7.41
C ALA A 23 1.94 3.30 -6.66
N SER A 24 1.67 2.40 -5.70
CA SER A 24 2.71 1.71 -4.93
C SER A 24 3.61 0.85 -5.81
N ILE A 25 3.13 0.26 -6.92
CA ILE A 25 4.00 -0.44 -7.89
C ILE A 25 5.10 0.50 -8.39
N LEU A 26 4.74 1.73 -8.79
CA LEU A 26 5.70 2.73 -9.28
C LEU A 26 6.69 3.14 -8.18
N ILE A 27 6.21 3.30 -6.94
CA ILE A 27 7.07 3.61 -5.79
C ILE A 27 8.04 2.48 -5.50
N TRP A 28 7.57 1.22 -5.44
CA TRP A 28 8.43 0.07 -5.16
C TRP A 28 9.41 -0.23 -6.30
N MET A 29 9.05 0.07 -7.56
CA MET A 29 10.01 0.04 -8.66
C MET A 29 11.11 1.09 -8.47
N ALA A 30 10.77 2.33 -8.09
CA ALA A 30 11.76 3.35 -7.78
C ALA A 30 12.67 2.94 -6.62
N ILE A 31 12.10 2.39 -5.53
CA ILE A 31 12.87 1.86 -4.39
C ILE A 31 13.80 0.73 -4.84
N SER A 32 13.33 -0.18 -5.69
CA SER A 32 14.14 -1.28 -6.23
C SER A 32 15.32 -0.74 -7.04
N VAL A 33 15.08 0.21 -7.96
CA VAL A 33 16.13 0.86 -8.75
C VAL A 33 17.16 1.55 -7.85
N VAL A 34 16.71 2.32 -6.85
CA VAL A 34 17.59 2.97 -5.86
C VAL A 34 18.48 1.94 -5.16
N ASN A 35 17.90 0.80 -4.75
CA ASN A 35 18.65 -0.23 -4.01
C ASN A 35 19.63 -1.03 -4.88
N LEU A 36 19.47 -1.02 -6.21
CA LEU A 36 20.42 -1.59 -7.18
C LEU A 36 21.63 -0.68 -7.48
N THR A 37 21.57 0.60 -7.13
CA THR A 37 22.69 1.53 -7.36
C THR A 37 23.91 1.21 -6.48
N SER A 38 25.06 1.80 -6.79
CA SER A 38 26.30 1.66 -6.00
C SER A 38 26.47 2.74 -4.91
N VAL A 39 25.48 3.60 -4.69
CA VAL A 39 25.58 4.69 -3.70
C VAL A 39 25.56 4.14 -2.26
N PRO A 40 26.05 4.91 -1.26
CA PRO A 40 26.06 4.47 0.13
C PRO A 40 24.67 4.11 0.66
N VAL A 41 24.60 3.13 1.57
CA VAL A 41 23.32 2.60 2.10
C VAL A 41 22.44 3.69 2.72
N LEU A 42 23.02 4.66 3.42
CA LEU A 42 22.25 5.77 4.01
C LEU A 42 21.61 6.64 2.92
N THR A 43 22.32 6.89 1.81
CA THR A 43 21.77 7.60 0.66
C THR A 43 20.64 6.79 0.00
N LYS A 44 20.80 5.47 -0.17
CA LYS A 44 19.73 4.59 -0.67
C LYS A 44 18.48 4.67 0.21
N ASN A 45 18.68 4.63 1.52
CA ASN A 45 17.61 4.70 2.51
C ASN A 45 16.89 6.03 2.51
N LEU A 46 17.63 7.15 2.39
CA LEU A 46 17.04 8.48 2.29
C LEU A 46 16.21 8.62 1.01
N LEU A 47 16.75 8.21 -0.13
CA LEU A 47 16.03 8.22 -1.41
C LEU A 47 14.80 7.29 -1.38
N THR A 48 14.91 6.13 -0.74
CA THR A 48 13.78 5.21 -0.50
C THR A 48 12.68 5.90 0.29
N PHE A 49 13.03 6.56 1.40
CA PHE A 49 12.08 7.32 2.21
C PHE A 49 11.41 8.44 1.42
N CYS A 50 12.19 9.28 0.74
CA CYS A 50 11.66 10.37 -0.10
C CYS A 50 10.72 9.86 -1.19
N SER A 51 10.99 8.70 -1.79
CA SER A 51 10.13 8.10 -2.82
C SER A 51 8.72 7.83 -2.28
N THR A 52 8.56 7.45 -1.01
CA THR A 52 7.24 7.18 -0.42
C THR A 52 6.34 8.43 -0.34
N ALA A 53 6.91 9.63 -0.25
CA ALA A 53 6.16 10.88 -0.24
C ALA A 53 5.39 11.12 -1.56
N LEU A 54 5.85 10.51 -2.66
CA LEU A 54 5.22 10.60 -3.97
C LEU A 54 3.96 9.72 -4.10
N LEU A 55 3.70 8.83 -3.15
CA LEU A 55 2.57 7.89 -3.22
C LEU A 55 1.22 8.63 -3.34
N MET A 56 1.01 9.66 -2.50
CA MET A 56 -0.22 10.45 -2.46
C MET A 56 -0.49 11.19 -3.79
N PRO A 57 0.44 12.03 -4.31
CA PRO A 57 0.22 12.71 -5.58
C PRO A 57 0.05 11.72 -6.74
N LEU A 58 0.82 10.64 -6.78
CA LEU A 58 0.73 9.63 -7.84
C LEU A 58 -0.60 8.89 -7.83
N SER A 59 -1.06 8.49 -6.65
CA SER A 59 -2.37 7.87 -6.43
C SER A 59 -3.50 8.79 -6.89
N TYR A 60 -3.40 10.10 -6.62
CA TYR A 60 -4.37 11.08 -7.11
C TYR A 60 -4.42 11.15 -8.64
N PHE A 61 -3.28 11.16 -9.32
CA PHE A 61 -3.26 11.12 -10.79
C PHE A 61 -3.86 9.82 -11.34
N ILE A 62 -3.48 8.67 -10.76
CA ILE A 62 -4.01 7.37 -11.19
C ILE A 62 -5.52 7.27 -10.96
N SER A 63 -6.04 7.84 -9.88
CA SER A 63 -7.48 7.84 -9.61
C SER A 63 -8.27 8.52 -10.72
N ARG A 64 -7.72 9.58 -11.34
CA ARG A 64 -8.33 10.23 -12.52
C ARG A 64 -8.32 9.33 -13.75
N ILE A 65 -7.23 8.60 -13.98
CA ILE A 65 -7.09 7.67 -15.12
C ILE A 65 -8.11 6.53 -15.00
N ILE A 66 -8.19 5.90 -13.83
CA ILE A 66 -9.09 4.76 -13.61
C ILE A 66 -10.52 5.20 -13.24
N LYS A 67 -10.84 6.49 -13.25
CA LYS A 67 -12.15 7.06 -12.85
C LYS A 67 -12.60 6.59 -11.46
N ALA A 68 -11.69 6.56 -10.49
CA ALA A 68 -12.00 6.36 -9.08
C ALA A 68 -12.14 7.70 -8.37
N GLU A 69 -13.13 7.82 -7.49
CA GLU A 69 -13.24 8.96 -6.60
C GLU A 69 -12.14 8.91 -5.56
N PHE A 70 -11.25 9.91 -5.57
CA PHE A 70 -10.17 9.99 -4.59
C PHE A 70 -10.67 10.20 -3.15
N THR A 71 -11.82 10.87 -3.00
CA THR A 71 -12.41 11.19 -1.70
C THR A 71 -13.92 11.18 -1.84
N ASN A 72 -14.61 10.34 -1.06
CA ASN A 72 -16.07 10.22 -1.11
C ASN A 72 -16.71 11.14 -0.08
N LYS A 73 -16.86 12.43 -0.41
CA LYS A 73 -17.28 13.48 0.55
C LYS A 73 -18.67 13.24 1.16
N GLY A 74 -19.55 12.49 0.48
CA GLY A 74 -20.89 12.17 0.96
C GLY A 74 -20.93 11.02 1.97
N ASN A 75 -19.81 10.32 2.18
CA ASN A 75 -19.72 9.16 3.05
C ASN A 75 -18.88 9.45 4.30
N PRO A 76 -19.43 9.34 5.53
CA PRO A 76 -18.71 9.66 6.75
C PRO A 76 -17.50 8.73 6.99
N LEU A 77 -17.50 7.52 6.43
CA LEU A 77 -16.35 6.60 6.53
C LEU A 77 -15.10 7.12 5.81
N THR A 78 -15.21 8.13 4.95
CA THR A 78 -14.04 8.79 4.36
C THR A 78 -13.09 9.36 5.43
N ARG A 79 -13.62 9.93 6.51
CA ARG A 79 -12.78 10.42 7.63
C ARG A 79 -12.08 9.29 8.34
N LEU A 80 -12.76 8.15 8.50
CA LEU A 80 -12.16 6.94 9.07
C LEU A 80 -11.08 6.37 8.16
N GLY A 81 -11.29 6.35 6.84
CA GLY A 81 -10.27 5.95 5.87
C GLY A 81 -9.01 6.82 5.96
N ILE A 82 -9.16 8.14 6.13
CA ILE A 82 -8.02 9.04 6.36
C ILE A 82 -7.30 8.69 7.67
N LEU A 83 -8.03 8.45 8.76
CA LEU A 83 -7.43 8.04 10.04
C LEU A 83 -6.67 6.72 9.89
N MET A 84 -7.27 5.73 9.20
CA MET A 84 -6.61 4.47 8.88
C MET A 84 -5.32 4.71 8.11
N SER A 85 -5.33 5.54 7.06
CA SER A 85 -4.14 5.96 6.30
C SER A 85 -3.06 6.60 7.16
N LEU A 86 -3.44 7.46 8.11
CA LEU A 86 -2.49 8.13 9.00
C LEU A 86 -1.88 7.19 10.04
N ASN A 87 -2.55 6.09 10.38
CA ASN A 87 -2.05 5.13 11.37
C ASN A 87 -0.67 4.57 10.99
N GLN A 88 -0.35 4.41 9.70
CA GLN A 88 0.97 3.91 9.32
C GLN A 88 2.12 4.84 9.73
N LEU A 89 1.84 6.15 9.86
CA LEU A 89 2.84 7.15 10.25
C LEU A 89 3.35 6.91 11.68
N ILE A 90 2.54 6.29 12.53
CA ILE A 90 2.90 5.97 13.92
C ILE A 90 3.98 4.87 13.96
N TYR A 91 4.11 4.06 12.92
CA TYR A 91 5.19 3.05 12.82
C TYR A 91 6.46 3.58 12.16
N LEU A 92 6.44 4.77 11.53
CA LEU A 92 7.63 5.38 10.92
C LEU A 92 8.81 5.56 11.89
N PRO A 93 8.62 5.88 13.20
CA PRO A 93 9.73 5.90 14.15
C PRO A 93 10.57 4.62 14.17
N ILE A 94 9.95 3.45 13.99
CA ILE A 94 10.67 2.16 13.92
C ILE A 94 11.51 2.07 12.64
N VAL A 95 10.97 2.53 11.51
CA VAL A 95 11.69 2.59 10.23
C VAL A 95 12.86 3.58 10.31
N MET A 96 12.65 4.73 10.93
CA MET A 96 13.69 5.76 11.12
C MET A 96 14.74 5.34 12.15
N TRP A 97 14.36 4.56 13.17
CA TRP A 97 15.34 3.93 14.05
C TRP A 97 16.26 2.99 13.27
N ALA A 98 15.70 2.14 12.40
CA ALA A 98 16.50 1.23 11.57
C ALA A 98 17.38 1.96 10.57
N TYR A 99 16.98 3.13 10.06
CA TYR A 99 17.84 3.98 9.23
C TYR A 99 19.24 4.20 9.86
N PHE A 100 19.30 4.39 11.18
CA PHE A 100 20.55 4.59 11.92
C PHE A 100 21.12 3.29 12.50
N ALA A 101 20.29 2.45 13.11
CA ALA A 101 20.73 1.29 13.88
C ALA A 101 20.97 0.03 13.04
N ALA A 102 20.23 -0.13 11.94
CA ALA A 102 20.27 -1.31 11.08
C ALA A 102 19.93 -0.93 9.63
N PRO A 103 20.76 -0.12 8.96
CA PRO A 103 20.41 0.53 7.69
C PRO A 103 20.05 -0.48 6.59
N ASP A 104 20.70 -1.64 6.56
CA ASP A 104 20.40 -2.71 5.60
C ASP A 104 19.01 -3.35 5.78
N LYS A 105 18.36 -3.11 6.93
CA LYS A 105 17.05 -3.66 7.28
C LYS A 105 15.90 -2.65 7.19
N MET A 106 16.17 -1.40 6.82
CA MET A 106 15.14 -0.37 6.72
C MET A 106 14.05 -0.73 5.70
N VAL A 107 14.42 -1.22 4.50
CA VAL A 107 13.47 -1.58 3.43
C VAL A 107 12.56 -2.74 3.85
N MET A 108 13.08 -3.69 4.62
CA MET A 108 12.30 -4.77 5.23
C MET A 108 11.23 -4.22 6.17
N LEU A 109 11.59 -3.32 7.09
CA LEU A 109 10.62 -2.73 8.02
C LEU A 109 9.59 -1.87 7.31
N LEU A 110 10.00 -1.13 6.27
CA LEU A 110 9.09 -0.36 5.44
C LEU A 110 8.05 -1.27 4.75
N ALA A 111 8.48 -2.41 4.20
CA ALA A 111 7.59 -3.40 3.59
C ALA A 111 6.64 -4.04 4.61
N ILE A 112 7.12 -4.34 5.83
CA ILE A 112 6.29 -4.86 6.93
C ILE A 112 5.20 -3.86 7.32
N VAL A 113 5.57 -2.58 7.53
CA VAL A 113 4.62 -1.52 7.88
C VAL A 113 3.58 -1.35 6.77
N PHE A 114 4.02 -1.32 5.51
CA PHE A 114 3.14 -1.22 4.36
C PHE A 114 2.13 -2.39 4.32
N GLY A 115 2.60 -3.63 4.44
CA GLY A 115 1.75 -4.81 4.40
C GLY A 115 0.74 -4.85 5.55
N ALA A 116 1.19 -4.62 6.79
CA ALA A 116 0.32 -4.65 7.95
C ALA A 116 -0.77 -3.56 7.90
N HIS A 117 -0.44 -2.40 7.32
CA HIS A 117 -1.36 -1.29 7.13
C HIS A 117 -2.55 -1.62 6.20
N LEU A 118 -2.47 -2.68 5.40
CA LEU A 118 -3.57 -3.12 4.55
C LEU A 118 -4.75 -3.69 5.37
N LEU A 119 -4.52 -4.16 6.60
CA LEU A 119 -5.53 -4.88 7.37
C LEU A 119 -6.79 -4.03 7.67
N PRO A 120 -6.73 -2.77 8.15
CA PRO A 120 -7.91 -1.93 8.32
C PRO A 120 -8.71 -1.71 7.04
N PHE A 121 -8.05 -1.67 5.88
CA PHE A 121 -8.71 -1.52 4.59
C PHE A 121 -9.44 -2.78 4.13
N SER A 122 -9.03 -3.96 4.61
CA SER A 122 -9.82 -5.19 4.41
C SER A 122 -11.23 -5.04 4.99
N TRP A 123 -11.34 -4.37 6.15
CA TRP A 123 -12.61 -4.01 6.73
C TRP A 123 -13.25 -2.89 5.90
N LEU A 124 -12.61 -1.74 5.69
CA LEU A 124 -13.26 -0.62 5.00
C LEU A 124 -13.84 -1.00 3.62
N TYR A 125 -13.12 -1.80 2.83
CA TYR A 125 -13.49 -2.21 1.47
C TYR A 125 -14.11 -3.60 1.34
N GLN A 126 -14.38 -4.28 2.46
CA GLN A 126 -14.87 -5.67 2.49
C GLN A 126 -14.10 -6.56 1.49
N SER A 127 -12.77 -6.54 1.59
CA SER A 127 -11.88 -7.18 0.62
C SER A 127 -11.11 -8.33 1.24
N ARG A 128 -11.23 -9.51 0.62
CA ARG A 128 -10.45 -10.70 1.02
C ARG A 128 -8.99 -10.55 0.61
N SER A 129 -8.73 -9.92 -0.54
CA SER A 129 -7.37 -9.67 -1.02
C SER A 129 -6.58 -8.83 -0.04
N TYR A 130 -7.15 -7.71 0.46
CA TYR A 130 -6.55 -6.91 1.52
C TYR A 130 -6.27 -7.73 2.79
N MET A 131 -7.24 -8.54 3.24
CA MET A 131 -7.09 -9.35 4.46
C MET A 131 -5.90 -10.32 4.34
N ILE A 132 -5.87 -11.12 3.28
CA ILE A 132 -4.85 -12.15 3.06
C ILE A 132 -3.46 -11.51 2.91
N LEU A 133 -3.36 -10.50 2.05
CA LEU A 133 -2.07 -9.85 1.77
C LEU A 133 -1.54 -9.04 2.96
N SER A 134 -2.42 -8.55 3.83
CA SER A 134 -2.00 -7.85 5.05
C SER A 134 -1.20 -8.73 6.03
N VAL A 135 -1.34 -10.05 5.91
CA VAL A 135 -0.58 -11.03 6.71
C VAL A 135 0.58 -11.60 5.91
N ILE A 136 0.37 -11.94 4.64
CA ILE A 136 1.41 -12.54 3.80
C ILE A 136 2.57 -11.57 3.57
N ILE A 137 2.29 -10.30 3.24
CA ILE A 137 3.35 -9.33 2.91
C ILE A 137 4.30 -9.11 4.08
N PRO A 138 3.85 -8.83 5.32
CA PRO A 138 4.76 -8.65 6.45
C PRO A 138 5.59 -9.90 6.76
N VAL A 139 4.98 -11.09 6.73
CA VAL A 139 5.69 -12.35 6.99
C VAL A 139 6.74 -12.61 5.92
N ALA A 140 6.38 -12.46 4.64
CA ALA A 140 7.30 -12.62 3.53
C ALA A 140 8.43 -11.58 3.58
N ALA A 141 8.11 -10.31 3.83
CA ALA A 141 9.09 -9.24 3.96
C ALA A 141 10.08 -9.52 5.10
N LEU A 142 9.61 -9.99 6.26
CA LEU A 142 10.47 -10.38 7.38
C LEU A 142 11.42 -11.51 6.98
N ILE A 143 10.90 -12.62 6.44
CA ILE A 143 11.71 -13.77 6.05
C ILE A 143 12.74 -13.35 5.01
N ILE A 144 12.31 -12.69 3.94
CA ILE A 144 13.19 -12.29 2.84
C ILE A 144 14.21 -11.25 3.32
N GLY A 145 13.79 -10.28 4.12
CA GLY A 145 14.67 -9.23 4.64
C GLY A 145 15.68 -9.71 5.67
N ILE A 146 15.47 -10.87 6.30
CA ILE A 146 16.49 -11.52 7.13
C ILE A 146 17.61 -12.09 6.26
N TYR A 147 17.28 -12.83 5.20
CA TYR A 147 18.23 -13.63 4.41
C TYR A 147 18.77 -12.94 3.15
N TYR A 148 18.07 -11.93 2.62
CA TYR A 148 18.37 -11.30 1.33
C TYR A 148 18.53 -9.80 1.44
N SER A 149 19.01 -9.18 0.35
CA SER A 149 19.28 -7.75 0.28
C SER A 149 18.00 -6.91 0.17
N ALA A 150 18.11 -5.63 0.51
CA ALA A 150 17.03 -4.66 0.35
C ALA A 150 16.48 -4.57 -1.09
N ALA A 151 17.33 -4.76 -2.10
CA ALA A 151 16.91 -4.81 -3.50
C ALA A 151 15.97 -5.99 -3.80
N ILE A 152 16.24 -7.16 -3.22
CA ILE A 152 15.40 -8.35 -3.37
C ILE A 152 14.06 -8.12 -2.66
N VAL A 153 14.06 -7.57 -1.44
CA VAL A 153 12.83 -7.21 -0.73
C VAL A 153 11.97 -6.26 -1.57
N ALA A 154 12.56 -5.18 -2.10
CA ALA A 154 11.87 -4.20 -2.93
C ALA A 154 11.32 -4.82 -4.22
N SER A 155 12.09 -5.69 -4.89
CA SER A 155 11.65 -6.40 -6.08
C SER A 155 10.47 -7.33 -5.81
N VAL A 156 10.48 -8.04 -4.68
CA VAL A 156 9.37 -8.90 -4.26
C VAL A 156 8.13 -8.08 -3.93
N MET A 157 8.29 -6.90 -3.32
CA MET A 157 7.18 -5.97 -3.11
C MET A 157 6.54 -5.54 -4.44
N VAL A 158 7.32 -5.24 -5.49
CA VAL A 158 6.77 -4.94 -6.82
C VAL A 158 5.87 -6.10 -7.30
N LEU A 159 6.31 -7.35 -7.15
CA LEU A 159 5.52 -8.52 -7.55
C LEU A 159 4.22 -8.64 -6.73
N PHE A 160 4.29 -8.43 -5.41
CA PHE A 160 3.10 -8.44 -4.56
C PHE A 160 2.11 -7.35 -4.97
N GLU A 161 2.56 -6.12 -5.22
CA GLU A 161 1.67 -5.01 -5.60
C GLU A 161 1.03 -5.22 -6.99
N ILE A 162 1.75 -5.85 -7.93
CA ILE A 162 1.20 -6.25 -9.23
C ILE A 162 0.09 -7.29 -9.03
N ILE A 163 0.38 -8.37 -8.30
CA ILE A 163 -0.61 -9.43 -7.99
C ILE A 163 -1.81 -8.82 -7.27
N PHE A 164 -1.56 -7.95 -6.29
CA PHE A 164 -2.60 -7.28 -5.53
C PHE A 164 -3.49 -6.41 -6.41
N SER A 165 -2.89 -5.63 -7.32
CA SER A 165 -3.64 -4.81 -8.27
C SER A 165 -4.58 -5.65 -9.14
N PHE A 166 -4.13 -6.81 -9.64
CA PHE A 166 -4.98 -7.73 -10.41
C PHE A 166 -6.12 -8.31 -9.58
N LEU A 167 -5.82 -8.81 -8.38
CA LEU A 167 -6.82 -9.38 -7.46
C LEU A 167 -7.88 -8.33 -7.10
N LEU A 168 -7.44 -7.12 -6.78
CA LEU A 168 -8.32 -6.04 -6.39
C LEU A 168 -9.18 -5.54 -7.56
N ASN A 169 -8.60 -5.45 -8.76
CA ASN A 169 -9.36 -5.14 -9.96
C ASN A 169 -10.45 -6.19 -10.24
N ALA A 170 -10.15 -7.48 -10.08
CA ALA A 170 -11.14 -8.55 -10.20
C ALA A 170 -12.25 -8.44 -9.14
N GLU A 171 -11.92 -8.07 -7.89
CA GLU A 171 -12.93 -7.81 -6.86
C GLU A 171 -13.81 -6.58 -7.18
N VAL A 172 -13.23 -5.54 -7.78
CA VAL A 172 -13.97 -4.33 -8.20
C VAL A 172 -14.93 -4.65 -9.34
N GLN A 173 -14.50 -5.44 -10.34
CA GLN A 173 -15.36 -5.86 -11.44
C GLN A 173 -16.57 -6.67 -10.95
N LYS A 174 -16.34 -7.65 -10.05
CA LYS A 174 -17.42 -8.42 -9.41
C LYS A 174 -18.39 -7.55 -8.60
N LEU A 175 -17.93 -6.43 -8.04
CA LEU A 175 -18.78 -5.48 -7.32
C LEU A 175 -19.68 -4.70 -8.28
N SER A 176 -19.17 -4.32 -9.46
CA SER A 176 -19.97 -3.61 -10.49
C SER A 176 -21.01 -4.48 -11.21
N GLU A 177 -20.84 -5.80 -11.20
CA GLU A 177 -21.77 -6.75 -11.84
C GLU A 177 -22.99 -7.07 -10.97
N LYS A 178 -22.96 -6.76 -9.67
CA LYS A 178 -24.12 -6.96 -8.79
C LYS A 178 -25.15 -5.85 -9.00
N PRO A 179 -26.39 -6.16 -9.44
CA PRO A 179 -27.44 -5.17 -9.52
C PRO A 179 -27.70 -4.56 -8.13
N ALA A 180 -27.96 -3.25 -8.10
CA ALA A 180 -28.40 -2.58 -6.89
C ALA A 180 -29.78 -3.12 -6.51
N GLU A 181 -29.83 -3.98 -5.48
CA GLU A 181 -31.07 -4.35 -4.78
C GLU A 181 -31.62 -3.18 -3.98
#